data_AF-A0A521Q8A9-F1
#
_entry.id   AF-A0A521Q8A9-F1
#
_cell.length_a   1.000
_cell.length_b   1.000
_cell.length_c   1.000
_cell.angle_alpha   90.00
_cell.angle_beta   90.00
_cell.angle_gamma   90.00
#
_symmetry.space_group_name_H-M   'P 1'
#
loop_
_entity.id
_entity.type
_entity.pdbx_description
1 polymer ?
#
loop_
_entity_poly.entity_id
_entity_poly.type
_entity_poly.pdbx_seq_one_letter_code
_entity_poly.pdbx_strand_id
1 'polypeptide(L)' 'MNKQEVDLLRGELEMLMVERAGLLNVVGAAAVLVANTHARDLPKEAAEAADLLSRSVNELPEETLKDALDAVHALVAPGI' A
#
# COMPACT_ATOMS: atom_id res chain seq x y z
N MET A 1 -27.63 2.55 -21.06
CA MET A 1 -26.34 3.24 -21.05
C MET A 1 -25.84 3.35 -22.48
N ASN A 2 -25.44 4.54 -22.91
CA ASN A 2 -24.86 4.78 -24.23
C ASN A 2 -23.37 4.38 -24.22
N LYS A 3 -22.83 4.00 -25.39
CA LYS A 3 -21.44 3.60 -25.58
C LYS A 3 -20.45 4.64 -25.05
N GLN A 4 -20.75 5.93 -25.24
CA GLN A 4 -19.91 7.02 -24.70
C GLN A 4 -19.84 7.02 -23.16
N GLU A 5 -20.95 6.76 -22.47
CA GLU A 5 -20.98 6.70 -21.01
C GLU A 5 -20.17 5.49 -20.51
N VAL A 6 -20.24 4.36 -21.21
CA VAL A 6 -19.45 3.16 -20.89
C VAL A 6 -17.96 3.40 -21.08
N ASP A 7 -17.57 4.08 -22.16
CA ASP A 7 -16.18 4.38 -22.46
C ASP A 7 -15.57 5.37 -21.44
N LEU A 8 -16.35 6.37 -21.00
CA LEU A 8 -15.93 7.31 -19.94
C LEU A 8 -15.73 6.60 -18.59
N LEU A 9 -16.71 5.81 -18.15
CA LEU A 9 -16.62 5.07 -16.88
C LEU A 9 -15.45 4.08 -16.86
N ARG A 10 -15.14 3.45 -18.01
CA ARG A 10 -13.97 2.59 -18.13
C ARG A 10 -12.67 3.38 -17.92
N GLY A 11 -12.53 4.53 -18.56
CA GLY A 11 -11.36 5.39 -18.38
C GLY A 11 -11.18 5.84 -16.93
N GLU A 12 -12.26 6.19 -16.24
CA GLU A 12 -12.22 6.53 -14.81
C GLU A 12 -11.78 5.36 -13.94
N LEU A 13 -12.30 4.14 -14.20
CA LEU A 13 -11.87 2.95 -13.49
C LEU A 13 -10.41 2.61 -13.73
N GLU A 14 -9.91 2.73 -14.97
CA GLU A 14 -8.50 2.53 -15.28
C GLU A 14 -7.60 3.50 -14.51
N MET A 15 -7.97 4.79 -14.45
CA MET A 15 -7.25 5.78 -13.64
C MET A 15 -7.25 5.42 -12.15
N LEU A 16 -8.41 5.05 -11.58
CA LEU A 16 -8.50 4.61 -10.19
C LEU A 16 -7.68 3.35 -9.90
N MET A 17 -7.61 2.41 -10.84
CA MET A 17 -6.78 1.21 -10.69
C MET A 17 -5.29 1.54 -10.67
N VAL A 18 -4.85 2.51 -11.48
CA VAL A 18 -3.46 3.00 -11.45
C VAL A 18 -3.13 3.68 -10.13
N GLU A 19 -4.03 4.54 -9.62
CA GLU A 19 -3.84 5.16 -8.29
C GLU A 19 -3.81 4.12 -7.17
N ARG A 20 -4.70 3.12 -7.22
CA ARG A 20 -4.70 2.00 -6.26
C ARG A 20 -3.37 1.26 -6.26
N ALA A 21 -2.79 0.99 -7.43
CA ALA A 21 -1.49 0.31 -7.51
C ALA A 21 -0.38 1.14 -6.83
N GLY A 22 -0.38 2.47 -7.01
CA GLY A 22 0.54 3.37 -6.32
C GLY A 22 0.38 3.32 -4.79
N LEU A 23 -0.86 3.33 -4.30
CA LEU A 23 -1.16 3.23 -2.87
C LEU A 23 -0.73 1.88 -2.28
N LEU A 24 -0.97 0.77 -2.98
CA LEU A 24 -0.53 -0.56 -2.54
C LEU A 24 0.99 -0.64 -2.38
N ASN A 25 1.76 -0.01 -3.28
CA ASN A 25 3.21 0.04 -3.15
C ASN A 25 3.66 0.78 -1.88
N VAL A 26 3.05 1.93 -1.59
CA VAL A 26 3.37 2.73 -0.39
C VAL A 26 3.01 1.97 0.89
N VAL A 27 1.81 1.38 0.91
CA VAL A 27 1.32 0.58 2.04
C VAL A 27 2.21 -0.65 2.26
N GLY A 28 2.62 -1.33 1.18
CA GLY A 28 3.50 -2.48 1.25
C GLY A 28 4.86 -2.13 1.83
N ALA A 29 5.46 -1.01 1.37
CA ALA A 29 6.70 -0.50 1.93
C ALA A 29 6.58 -0.14 3.43
N ALA A 30 5.47 0.48 3.83
CA ALA A 30 5.18 0.76 5.23
C ALA A 30 5.02 -0.52 6.08
N ALA A 31 4.32 -1.53 5.56
CA ALA A 31 4.15 -2.81 6.24
C ALA A 31 5.48 -3.54 6.43
N VAL A 32 6.34 -3.57 5.40
CA VAL A 32 7.70 -4.12 5.50
C VAL A 32 8.53 -3.35 6.52
N LEU A 33 8.45 -2.02 6.52
CA LEU A 33 9.15 -1.18 7.50
C LEU A 33 8.72 -1.52 8.93
N VAL A 34 7.41 -1.56 9.20
CA VAL A 34 6.86 -1.91 10.53
C VAL A 34 7.30 -3.31 10.95
N ALA A 35 7.26 -4.29 10.04
CA ALA A 35 7.66 -5.67 10.32
C ALA A 35 9.16 -5.82 10.67
N ASN A 36 10.02 -4.94 10.16
CA ASN A 36 11.47 -5.01 10.39
C ASN A 36 11.98 -4.01 11.45
N THR A 37 11.09 -3.22 12.05
CA THR A 37 11.45 -2.16 12.99
C THR A 37 11.10 -2.54 14.42
N HIS A 38 12.05 -2.40 15.34
CA HIS A 38 11.82 -2.63 16.76
C HIS A 38 11.60 -1.29 17.48
N ALA A 39 10.49 -1.17 18.22
CA ALA A 39 10.14 0.08 18.92
C ALA A 39 11.22 0.59 19.90
N ARG A 40 12.06 -0.32 20.43
CA ARG A 40 13.17 0.02 21.33
C ARG A 40 14.33 0.75 20.64
N ASP A 41 14.46 0.60 19.32
CA ASP A 41 15.55 1.15 18.52
C ASP A 41 15.13 2.48 17.86
N LEU A 42 13.88 2.91 18.08
CA LEU A 42 13.34 4.13 17.50
C LEU A 42 13.72 5.37 18.33
N PRO A 43 14.13 6.47 17.67
CA PRO A 43 14.17 7.77 18.33
C PRO A 43 12.81 8.13 18.92
N LYS A 44 12.80 8.80 20.08
CA LYS A 44 11.56 9.18 20.78
C LYS A 44 10.65 10.03 19.88
N GLU A 45 11.24 10.86 19.05
CA GLU A 45 10.58 11.75 18.09
C GLU A 45 9.84 10.98 16.99
N ALA A 46 10.29 9.76 16.67
CA ALA A 46 9.68 8.89 15.67
C ALA A 46 8.64 7.91 16.27
N ALA A 47 8.64 7.73 17.60
CA ALA A 47 7.84 6.70 18.26
C ALA A 47 6.34 6.87 18.01
N GLU A 48 5.82 8.09 18.10
CA GLU A 48 4.39 8.37 17.84
C GLU A 48 4.01 8.11 16.38
N ALA A 49 4.87 8.50 15.44
CA ALA A 49 4.62 8.27 14.01
C ALA A 49 4.65 6.79 13.66
N ALA A 50 5.58 6.01 14.23
CA ALA A 50 5.66 4.57 14.01
C ALA A 50 4.51 3.79 14.66
N ASP A 51 4.04 4.22 15.84
CA ASP A 51 2.84 3.66 16.48
C ASP A 51 1.60 3.92 15.63
N LEU A 52 1.41 5.16 15.14
CA LEU A 52 0.33 5.47 14.20
C LEU A 52 0.42 4.60 12.93
N LEU A 53 1.60 4.50 12.32
CA LEU A 53 1.80 3.70 11.12
C LEU A 53 1.49 2.21 11.35
N SER A 54 1.96 1.66 12.46
CA SER A 54 1.69 0.27 12.84
C SER A 54 0.20 0.00 13.01
N ARG A 55 -0.54 0.91 13.67
CA ARG A 55 -2.00 0.78 13.80
C ARG A 55 -2.70 0.86 12.45
N SER A 56 -2.36 1.85 11.62
CA SER A 56 -2.95 2.00 10.29
C SER A 56 -2.68 0.78 9.40
N VAL A 57 -1.50 0.17 9.48
CA VAL A 57 -1.20 -1.09 8.77
C VAL A 57 -2.04 -2.25 9.30
N ASN A 58 -2.22 -2.35 10.62
CA ASN A 58 -3.01 -3.42 11.24
C ASN A 58 -4.53 -3.27 11.03
N GLU A 59 -5.02 -2.07 10.70
CA GLU A 59 -6.43 -1.82 10.38
C GLU A 59 -6.79 -2.21 8.93
N LEU A 60 -5.80 -2.50 8.09
CA LEU A 60 -6.05 -2.91 6.71
C LEU A 60 -6.72 -4.28 6.66
N PRO A 61 -7.65 -4.50 5.70
CA PRO A 61 -8.13 -5.84 5.40
C PRO A 61 -6.96 -6.76 5.03
N GLU A 62 -6.99 -8.01 5.48
CA GLU A 62 -5.93 -9.00 5.23
C GLU A 62 -5.62 -9.15 3.73
N GLU A 63 -6.67 -9.15 2.89
CA GLU A 63 -6.52 -9.19 1.43
C GLU A 63 -5.78 -7.96 0.89
N THR A 64 -6.10 -6.76 1.40
CA THR A 64 -5.41 -5.52 0.99
C THR A 64 -3.96 -5.49 1.45
N LEU A 65 -3.70 -5.98 2.67
CA LEU A 65 -2.34 -6.10 3.18
C LEU A 65 -1.52 -7.09 2.34
N LYS A 66 -2.11 -8.21 1.95
CA LYS A 66 -1.50 -9.19 1.06
C LYS A 66 -1.18 -8.58 -0.31
N ASP A 67 -2.15 -7.93 -0.95
CA ASP A 67 -1.96 -7.23 -2.23
C ASP A 67 -0.81 -6.21 -2.16
N ALA A 68 -0.72 -5.48 -1.05
CA ALA A 68 0.31 -4.49 -0.83
C ALA A 68 1.71 -5.13 -0.67
N LEU A 69 1.80 -6.23 0.08
CA LEU A 69 3.04 -6.99 0.24
C LEU A 69 3.50 -7.64 -1.08
N ASP A 70 2.57 -8.18 -1.87
CA ASP A 70 2.87 -8.74 -3.18
C ASP A 70 3.38 -7.66 -4.15
N ALA A 71 2.76 -6.46 -4.12
CA ALA A 71 3.17 -5.33 -4.95
C ALA A 71 4.60 -4.84 -4.60
N VAL A 72 4.95 -4.71 -3.32
CA VAL A 72 6.31 -4.28 -2.92
C VAL A 72 7.36 -5.36 -3.18
N HIS A 73 7.03 -6.65 -3.01
CA HIS A 73 7.95 -7.73 -3.35
C HIS A 73 8.25 -7.77 -4.85
N ALA A 74 7.28 -7.47 -5.71
CA ALA A 74 7.51 -7.35 -7.15
C ALA A 74 8.46 -6.19 -7.53
N LEU A 75 8.56 -5.15 -6.70
CA LEU A 75 9.50 -4.04 -6.88
C LEU A 75 10.91 -4.34 -6.36
N VAL A 76 11.03 -5.19 -5.33
CA VAL A 76 12.31 -5.50 -4.65
C VAL A 76 12.96 -6.76 -5.20
N ALA A 77 12.20 -7.72 -5.73
CA ALA A 77 12.75 -8.85 -6.45
C ALA A 77 13.34 -8.36 -7.79
N PRO A 78 14.67 -8.42 -8.00
CA PRO A 78 15.23 -8.17 -9.32
C PRO A 78 14.64 -9.21 -10.26
N GLY A 79 14.19 -8.77 -11.45
CA GLY A 79 13.68 -9.66 -12.48
C GLY A 79 14.60 -10.86 -12.67
N ILE A 80 14.07 -12.04 -12.39
CA ILE A 80 14.66 -13.33 -12.75
C ILE A 80 14.19 -13.66 -14.16
#